data_AF-A0A1G5QKI2-F1
#
_entry.id   AF-A0A1G5QKI2-F1
#
_cell.length_a   1.000
_cell.length_b   1.000
_cell.length_c   1.000
_cell.angle_alpha   90.00
_cell.angle_beta   90.00
_cell.angle_gamma   90.00
#
_symmetry.space_group_name_H-M   'P 1'
#
loop_
_entity.id
_entity.type
_entity.pdbx_description
1 polymer ?
#
loop_
_entity_poly.entity_id
_entity_poly.type
_entity_poly.pdbx_seq_one_letter_code
_entity_poly.pdbx_strand_id
1 'polypeptide(L)'
;MEDFTDESVLITNDDTYRGLDQIRGFFKTMIENLPEGFEDAVVMRRQEVQGELAFLLWDAKPWYPFCADTLVVRNGKILYHTFATQAP
;
A
#
# COMPACT_ATOMS: atom_id res chain seq x y z
N MET A 1 -11.55 -0.05 -2.46
CA MET A 1 -11.60 -0.29 -3.92
C MET A 1 -12.11 0.91 -4.70
N GLU A 2 -12.89 1.81 -4.09
CA GLU A 2 -13.38 3.02 -4.76
C GLU A 2 -12.24 3.91 -5.27
N ASP A 3 -11.07 3.88 -4.65
CA ASP A 3 -9.90 4.68 -5.07
C ASP A 3 -9.16 4.13 -6.29
N PHE A 4 -9.41 2.88 -6.69
CA PHE A 4 -8.74 2.20 -7.81
C PHE A 4 -9.66 2.08 -9.04
N THR A 5 -9.09 1.77 -10.19
CA THR A 5 -9.78 1.44 -11.44
C THR A 5 -9.21 0.15 -12.06
N ASP A 6 -9.78 -0.31 -13.17
CA ASP A 6 -9.24 -1.46 -13.92
C ASP A 6 -7.86 -1.19 -14.55
N GLU A 7 -7.48 0.09 -14.68
CA GLU A 7 -6.15 0.50 -15.16
C GLU A 7 -5.11 0.57 -14.04
N SER A 8 -5.53 0.45 -12.78
CA SER A 8 -4.63 0.53 -11.64
C SER A 8 -3.63 -0.61 -11.59
N VAL A 9 -2.42 -0.31 -11.12
CA VAL A 9 -1.36 -1.29 -10.89
C VAL A 9 -0.80 -1.15 -9.48
N LEU A 10 -0.75 -2.26 -8.76
CA LEU A 10 -0.04 -2.40 -7.49
C LEU A 10 1.25 -3.18 -7.70
N ILE A 11 2.38 -2.65 -7.26
CA ILE A 11 3.68 -3.31 -7.29
C ILE A 11 4.13 -3.55 -5.86
N THR A 12 4.49 -4.79 -5.52
CA THR A 12 5.02 -5.14 -4.20
C THR A 12 6.48 -5.55 -4.30
N ASN A 13 7.08 -5.99 -3.19
CA ASN A 13 8.41 -6.60 -3.21
C ASN A 13 8.50 -7.79 -4.19
N ASP A 14 7.44 -8.59 -4.27
CA ASP A 14 7.48 -9.92 -4.85
C ASP A 14 6.68 -10.04 -6.15
N ASP A 15 5.66 -9.20 -6.36
CA ASP A 15 4.74 -9.35 -7.49
C ASP A 15 4.13 -8.02 -7.97
N THR A 16 3.43 -8.06 -9.09
CA THR A 16 2.68 -6.94 -9.67
C THR A 16 1.24 -7.35 -9.97
N TYR A 17 0.29 -6.66 -9.33
CA TYR A 17 -1.15 -6.88 -9.45
C TYR A 17 -1.78 -5.80 -10.32
N ARG A 18 -2.66 -6.18 -11.25
CA ARG A 18 -3.27 -5.30 -12.24
C ARG A 18 -4.79 -5.38 -12.19
N GLY A 19 -5.43 -4.21 -12.20
CA GLY A 19 -6.88 -4.08 -12.17
C GLY A 19 -7.50 -4.44 -10.82
N LEU A 20 -8.81 -4.23 -10.72
CA LEU A 20 -9.53 -4.29 -9.46
C LEU A 20 -9.49 -5.68 -8.81
N ASP A 21 -9.58 -6.75 -9.59
CA ASP A 21 -9.68 -8.11 -9.07
C ASP A 21 -8.39 -8.56 -8.38
N GLN A 22 -7.24 -8.37 -9.04
CA GLN A 22 -5.94 -8.77 -8.48
C GLN A 22 -5.58 -7.91 -7.28
N ILE A 23 -5.80 -6.59 -7.36
CA ILE A 23 -5.54 -5.65 -6.26
C ILE A 23 -6.42 -5.98 -5.05
N ARG A 24 -7.71 -6.27 -5.26
CA ARG A 24 -8.61 -6.71 -4.18
C ARG A 24 -8.12 -8.02 -3.55
N GLY A 25 -7.69 -8.98 -4.37
CA GLY A 25 -7.14 -10.25 -3.90
C GLY A 25 -5.92 -10.07 -2.99
N PHE A 26 -5.00 -9.18 -3.36
CA PHE A 26 -3.86 -8.80 -2.54
C PHE A 26 -4.30 -8.23 -1.18
N PHE A 27 -5.11 -7.15 -1.19
CA PHE A 27 -5.51 -6.49 0.07
C PHE A 27 -6.31 -7.41 0.98
N LYS A 28 -7.20 -8.24 0.42
CA LYS A 28 -7.95 -9.23 1.20
C LYS A 28 -6.98 -10.18 1.92
N THR A 29 -6.04 -10.76 1.18
CA THR A 29 -5.05 -11.69 1.75
C THR A 29 -4.18 -11.00 2.80
N MET A 30 -3.71 -9.78 2.53
CA MET A 30 -2.91 -9.02 3.49
C MET A 30 -3.68 -8.77 4.79
N ILE A 31 -4.91 -8.26 4.71
CA ILE A 31 -5.76 -7.95 5.88
C ILE A 31 -6.07 -9.22 6.69
N GLU A 32 -6.40 -10.32 6.01
CA GLU A 32 -6.68 -11.62 6.67
C GLU A 32 -5.45 -12.16 7.43
N ASN A 33 -4.24 -11.75 7.07
CA ASN A 33 -2.99 -12.16 7.71
C ASN A 33 -2.40 -11.09 8.64
N LEU A 34 -3.10 -9.98 8.90
CA LEU A 34 -2.61 -8.98 9.85
C LEU A 34 -2.62 -9.54 11.28
N PRO A 35 -1.56 -9.33 12.06
CA PRO A 35 -1.50 -9.80 13.44
C PRO A 35 -2.44 -8.99 14.34
N GLU A 36 -2.86 -9.60 15.45
CA GLU A 36 -3.66 -8.92 16.47
C GLU A 36 -2.91 -7.68 17.01
N GLY A 37 -3.61 -6.55 17.12
CA GLY A 37 -3.03 -5.28 17.57
C GLY A 37 -2.18 -4.56 16.51
N PHE A 38 -2.15 -5.06 15.27
CA PHE A 38 -1.44 -4.40 14.17
C PHE A 38 -1.87 -2.94 13.99
N GLU A 39 -3.18 -2.67 13.96
CA GLU A 39 -3.72 -1.33 13.70
C GLU A 39 -3.24 -0.30 14.73
N ASP A 40 -3.25 -0.67 16.02
CA ASP A 40 -2.77 0.18 17.11
C ASP A 40 -1.25 0.45 17.05
N ALA A 41 -0.51 -0.44 16.39
CA ALA A 41 0.94 -0.34 16.24
C ALA A 41 1.37 0.51 15.04
N VAL A 42 0.47 0.85 14.11
CA VAL A 42 0.80 1.64 12.91
C VAL A 42 1.20 3.06 13.30
N VAL A 43 2.44 3.43 12.97
CA VAL A 43 2.98 4.77 13.16
C VAL A 43 3.42 5.34 11.83
N MET A 44 2.73 6.41 11.41
CA MET A 44 3.14 7.19 10.25
C MET A 44 4.41 7.99 10.57
N ARG A 45 5.46 7.82 9.77
CA ARG A 45 6.77 8.47 9.95
C ARG A 45 6.96 9.66 9.02
N ARG A 46 6.50 9.54 7.78
CA ARG A 46 6.57 10.62 6.80
C ARG A 46 5.40 10.54 5.84
N GLN A 47 4.87 11.70 5.50
CA GLN A 47 3.94 11.87 4.40
C GLN A 47 4.44 13.03 3.54
N GLU A 48 4.42 12.87 2.23
CA GLU A 48 4.86 13.87 1.28
C GLU A 48 3.98 13.81 0.04
N VAL A 49 3.62 14.97 -0.51
CA VAL A 49 2.83 15.06 -1.74
C VAL A 49 3.49 16.04 -2.69
N GLN A 50 3.80 15.57 -3.89
CA GLN A 50 4.45 16.34 -4.96
C GLN A 50 3.69 16.12 -6.27
N GLY A 51 2.77 17.04 -6.58
CA GLY A 51 1.88 16.94 -7.73
C GLY A 51 0.97 15.70 -7.63
N GLU A 52 1.08 14.80 -8.60
CA GLU A 52 0.31 13.55 -8.64
C GLU A 52 0.92 12.44 -7.77
N LEU A 53 2.11 12.65 -7.19
CA LEU A 53 2.81 11.64 -6.41
C LEU A 53 2.60 11.87 -4.91
N ALA A 54 2.17 10.83 -4.20
CA ALA A 54 2.18 10.76 -2.75
C ALA A 54 3.20 9.71 -2.30
N PHE A 55 3.98 10.02 -1.27
CA PHE A 55 4.89 9.09 -0.62
C PHE A 55 4.55 9.00 0.86
N LEU A 56 4.42 7.77 1.35
CA LEU A 56 4.18 7.44 2.75
C LEU A 56 5.33 6.56 3.24
N LEU A 57 5.78 6.84 4.46
CA LEU A 57 6.68 5.97 5.22
C LEU A 57 6.04 5.71 6.57
N TRP A 58 5.90 4.44 6.94
CA TRP A 58 5.32 4.03 8.22
C TRP A 58 5.99 2.75 8.74
N ASP A 59 5.75 2.43 10.00
CA ASP A 59 6.07 1.13 10.58
C ASP A 59 4.94 0.67 11.50
N ALA A 60 4.87 -0.64 11.72
CA ALA A 60 3.98 -1.28 12.67
C ALA A 60 4.76 -2.35 13.43
N LYS A 61 5.47 -1.93 14.48
CA LYS A 61 6.40 -2.80 15.21
C LYS A 61 5.64 -3.76 16.14
N PRO A 62 6.10 -5.01 16.29
CA PRO A 62 7.37 -5.55 15.79
C PRO A 62 7.31 -6.12 14.36
N TRP A 63 6.13 -6.24 13.76
CA TRP A 63 5.91 -7.03 12.54
C TRP A 63 6.47 -6.38 11.27
N TYR A 64 6.28 -5.07 11.13
CA TYR A 64 6.68 -4.31 9.95
C TYR A 64 7.58 -3.16 10.39
N PRO A 65 8.90 -3.38 10.52
CA PRO A 65 9.83 -2.36 11.02
C PRO A 65 10.04 -1.20 10.03
N PHE A 66 9.67 -1.40 8.76
CA PHE A 66 9.76 -0.42 7.69
C PHE A 66 8.75 -0.77 6.60
N CYS A 67 7.87 0.19 6.27
CA CYS A 67 6.96 0.13 5.14
C CYS A 67 6.96 1.47 4.39
N ALA A 68 6.97 1.41 3.08
CA ALA A 68 6.86 2.57 2.21
C ALA A 68 5.77 2.34 1.16
N ASP A 69 4.92 3.34 0.99
CA ASP A 69 3.93 3.38 -0.09
C ASP A 69 4.22 4.57 -1.00
N THR A 70 4.17 4.34 -2.31
CA THR A 70 4.16 5.43 -3.28
C THR A 70 2.90 5.32 -4.11
N LEU A 71 2.16 6.41 -4.24
CA LEU A 71 0.93 6.47 -5.01
C LEU A 71 1.08 7.51 -6.11
N VAL A 72 0.67 7.16 -7.33
CA VAL A 72 0.43 8.12 -8.40
C VAL A 72 -1.07 8.24 -8.57
N VAL A 73 -1.61 9.41 -8.25
CA VAL A 73 -3.04 9.71 -8.27
C VAL A 73 -3.37 10.61 -9.45
N ARG A 74 -4.24 10.14 -10.35
CA ARG A 74 -4.72 10.86 -11.53
C ARG A 74 -6.23 10.86 -11.57
N ASN A 75 -6.83 12.02 -11.85
CA ASN A 75 -8.29 12.16 -11.91
C ASN A 75 -8.99 11.66 -10.62
N GLY A 76 -8.34 11.83 -9.46
CA GLY A 76 -8.86 11.37 -8.17
C GLY A 76 -8.85 9.85 -7.98
N LYS A 77 -8.12 9.10 -8.82
CA LYS A 77 -7.94 7.64 -8.71
C LYS A 77 -6.46 7.27 -8.64
N ILE A 78 -6.15 6.21 -7.92
CA ILE A 78 -4.80 5.66 -7.81
C ILE A 78 -4.49 4.89 -9.11
N LEU A 79 -3.61 5.41 -9.94
CA LEU A 79 -3.14 4.73 -11.15
C LEU A 79 -2.02 3.74 -10.82
N TYR A 80 -1.07 4.15 -9.99
CA TYR A 80 0.02 3.29 -9.52
C TYR A 80 0.09 3.34 -8.00
N HIS A 81 0.27 2.17 -7.40
CA HIS A 81 0.59 2.01 -5.99
C HIS A 81 1.80 1.10 -5.90
N THR A 82 2.85 1.51 -5.20
CA THR A 82 3.92 0.61 -4.77
C THR A 82 3.80 0.37 -3.28
N PHE A 83 3.95 -0.86 -2.83
CA PHE A 83 4.05 -1.21 -1.41
C PHE A 83 5.36 -1.96 -1.19
N ALA A 84 6.29 -1.36 -0.46
CA ALA A 84 7.57 -1.96 -0.14
C ALA A 84 7.73 -2.10 1.37
N THR A 85 8.18 -3.27 1.83
CA THR A 85 8.40 -3.51 3.25
C THR A 85 9.67 -4.31 3.51
N GLN A 86 10.25 -4.13 4.70
CA GLN A 86 11.25 -5.05 5.25
C GLN A 86 10.57 -5.98 6.27
N ALA A 87 9.56 -6.72 5.82
CA ALA A 87 9.04 -7.83 6.60
C ALA A 87 10.01 -9.03 6.44
N PRO A 88 10.30 -9.79 7.51
CA PRO A 88 11.12 -11.00 7.44
C PRO A 88 10.49 -12.10 6.57
#